data_AF-A0A2E2C929-F1
#
_entry.id   AF-A0A2E2C929-F1
#
_cell.length_a   1.000
_cell.length_b   1.000
_cell.length_c   1.000
_cell.angle_alpha   90.00
_cell.angle_beta   90.00
_cell.angle_gamma   90.00
#
_symmetry.space_group_name_H-M   'P 1'
#
loop_
_entity.id
_entity.type
_entity.pdbx_description
1 polymer ?
#
loop_
_entity_poly.entity_id
_entity_poly.type
_entity_poly.pdbx_seq_one_letter_code
_entity_poly.pdbx_strand_id
1 'polypeptide(L)'
;MEQITMTNSFMGRRRWKALSAVVAIVCHAVVFMPSIFAADGPDNEVREAEAVLADAIIHGDVAAFDRLFAANFTHGSQSGRFRTKAEWMKGKVQGNSSYISFDVTDLQVRVVDDTAVVTGVSTPKWRESDGSIGSGQFRFLRVWSKRNGVWQVVAFQATEVPAASPITARTTPEKALEIDDPPATREFSIKDDRPFLGGQQITIWGLRCGNALYSQGVTERHIRNLDNMVSHGINCIGVYVQGSNGGAPDPEAGRNGYNADGTLKPEFARRLEWLVREADARGMVVMVGLFSPRKDQELIDEAAIQRACEETAKFFVRRKLKNVFCDIMHEYNHARVEHDIFREPNGPEKKAKLTAWFKRFAPDIEAGICPTFKSGTGTSYPGMEILAIQKDEPIPSDGFVVNVETQRNDAYENDGKFEADEFPIFLKLFEDYAAAPNACILFHSGWCQGITNGSGTGPNPEMGGYGKSEDDRGIRFYYEWVRDNVGRYEYPRHVKAGG
;
A
#
# COMPACT_ATOMS: atom_id res chain seq x y z
N MET A 1 -35.27 16.75 72.76
CA MET A 1 -34.13 16.88 71.84
C MET A 1 -34.69 16.87 70.42
N GLU A 2 -35.46 17.89 70.05
CA GLU A 2 -35.03 19.26 69.67
C GLU A 2 -34.28 19.29 68.34
N GLN A 3 -34.58 20.14 67.37
CA GLN A 3 -35.69 21.05 67.03
C GLN A 3 -35.40 21.40 65.54
N ILE A 4 -36.30 21.22 64.57
CA ILE A 4 -37.46 22.07 64.21
C ILE A 4 -37.07 23.40 63.50
N THR A 5 -37.38 23.41 62.20
CA THR A 5 -37.93 24.49 61.33
C THR A 5 -37.14 25.67 60.76
N MET A 6 -37.47 25.88 59.46
CA MET A 6 -38.01 27.07 58.80
C MET A 6 -37.10 28.03 58.01
N THR A 7 -37.42 28.05 56.72
CA THR A 7 -37.39 29.16 55.77
C THR A 7 -38.21 30.38 56.23
N ASN A 8 -37.72 31.61 56.00
CA ASN A 8 -38.49 32.69 55.34
C ASN A 8 -37.70 34.01 55.12
N SER A 9 -37.71 34.44 53.85
CA SER A 9 -38.01 35.77 53.30
C SER A 9 -37.58 37.11 53.97
N PHE A 10 -37.04 37.99 53.09
CA PHE A 10 -37.35 39.42 52.90
C PHE A 10 -37.01 40.48 53.98
N MET A 11 -36.16 41.46 53.62
CA MET A 11 -36.49 42.89 53.42
C MET A 11 -35.25 43.80 53.42
N GLY A 12 -35.25 44.83 52.57
CA GLY A 12 -34.44 46.05 52.79
C GLY A 12 -33.74 46.68 51.58
N ARG A 13 -34.48 47.07 50.53
CA ARG A 13 -34.63 48.46 50.02
C ARG A 13 -33.35 49.33 49.91
N ARG A 14 -33.03 49.74 48.68
CA ARG A 14 -32.77 51.15 48.34
C ARG A 14 -33.28 51.49 46.93
N ARG A 15 -34.00 52.61 46.84
CA ARG A 15 -34.79 53.08 45.69
C ARG A 15 -33.99 54.08 44.83
N TRP A 16 -34.19 53.93 43.53
CA TRP A 16 -34.32 54.88 42.41
C TRP A 16 -33.95 56.36 42.60
N LYS A 17 -33.32 56.93 41.55
CA LYS A 17 -33.92 57.98 40.70
C LYS A 17 -33.19 58.07 39.34
N ALA A 18 -34.02 58.21 38.30
CA ALA A 18 -33.68 58.29 36.88
C ALA A 18 -33.34 59.72 36.43
N LEU A 19 -32.64 59.84 35.30
CA LEU A 19 -32.90 60.88 34.32
C LEU A 19 -32.53 60.39 32.90
N SER A 20 -33.57 60.13 32.10
CA SER A 20 -33.56 60.24 30.63
C SER A 20 -33.52 61.74 30.28
N ALA A 21 -33.06 62.28 29.14
CA ALA A 21 -32.74 61.80 27.81
C ALA A 21 -31.90 62.91 27.11
N VAL A 22 -31.25 62.61 25.99
CA VAL A 22 -31.46 63.28 24.68
C VAL A 22 -30.58 62.57 23.65
N VAL A 23 -31.24 62.24 22.55
CA VAL A 23 -30.78 61.53 21.37
C VAL A 23 -29.84 62.41 20.55
N ALA A 24 -28.68 61.87 20.17
CA ALA A 24 -27.96 62.27 18.97
C ALA A 24 -27.63 61.02 18.17
N ILE A 25 -28.33 60.87 17.05
CA ILE A 25 -28.12 59.86 16.02
C ILE A 25 -26.74 60.11 15.41
N VAL A 26 -25.82 59.15 15.57
CA VAL A 26 -24.67 58.99 14.68
C VAL A 26 -24.74 57.57 14.14
N CYS A 27 -25.08 57.46 12.85
CA CYS A 27 -24.92 56.23 12.09
C CYS A 27 -23.48 55.75 12.20
N HIS A 28 -23.25 54.60 12.86
CA HIS A 28 -22.12 53.74 12.54
C HIS A 28 -22.70 52.42 12.04
N ALA A 29 -22.41 52.13 10.78
CA ALA A 29 -22.61 50.82 10.21
C ALA A 29 -21.89 49.80 11.10
N VAL A 30 -22.62 48.80 11.58
CA VAL A 30 -22.00 47.60 12.16
C VAL A 30 -21.41 46.82 10.99
N VAL A 31 -20.15 47.10 10.70
CA VAL A 31 -19.32 46.19 9.91
C VAL A 31 -18.97 45.04 10.86
N PHE A 32 -19.51 43.85 10.57
CA PHE A 32 -19.01 42.61 11.13
C PHE A 32 -17.56 42.45 10.64
N MET A 33 -16.59 42.89 11.42
CA MET A 33 -15.20 42.48 11.22
C MET A 33 -15.10 41.01 11.64
N PRO A 34 -14.71 40.09 10.74
CA PRO A 34 -14.26 38.79 11.20
C PRO A 34 -13.01 39.03 12.03
N SER A 35 -13.04 38.62 13.29
CA SER A 35 -11.82 38.46 14.09
C SER A 35 -10.92 37.48 13.36
N ILE A 36 -9.92 38.02 12.65
CA ILE A 36 -8.74 37.24 12.27
C ILE A 36 -8.05 36.94 13.59
N PHE A 37 -8.19 35.71 14.09
CA PHE A 37 -7.24 35.18 15.04
C PHE A 37 -5.89 35.15 14.32
N ALA A 38 -5.03 36.14 14.58
CA ALA A 38 -3.60 35.96 14.37
C ALA A 38 -3.17 34.83 15.32
N ALA A 39 -2.79 33.70 14.76
CA ALA A 39 -2.31 32.56 15.52
C ALA A 39 -0.82 32.78 15.79
N ASP A 40 -0.45 33.27 16.97
CA ASP A 40 0.95 33.37 17.36
C ASP A 40 1.46 31.97 17.80
N GLY A 41 2.15 31.27 16.91
CA GLY A 41 2.70 29.93 17.14
C GLY A 41 4.00 29.70 16.35
N PRO A 42 4.92 28.85 16.83
CA PRO A 42 6.21 28.62 16.17
C PRO A 42 6.07 28.03 14.75
N ASP A 43 4.94 27.39 14.43
CA ASP A 43 4.63 26.95 13.06
C ASP A 43 4.41 28.12 12.11
N ASN A 44 3.81 29.22 12.56
CA ASN A 44 3.61 30.43 11.75
C ASN A 44 4.91 31.20 11.52
N GLU A 45 5.80 31.27 12.52
CA GLU A 45 7.15 31.83 12.32
C GLU A 45 7.91 31.10 11.21
N VAL A 46 7.81 29.76 11.17
CA VAL A 46 8.44 28.94 10.12
C VAL A 46 7.74 29.13 8.77
N ARG A 47 6.42 29.26 8.72
CA ARG A 47 5.68 29.57 7.48
C ARG A 47 6.03 30.94 6.91
N GLU A 48 6.23 31.93 7.76
CA GLU A 48 6.74 33.25 7.34
C GLU A 48 8.16 33.15 6.80
N ALA A 49 9.04 32.41 7.48
CA ALA A 49 10.41 32.18 7.00
C ALA A 49 10.44 31.44 5.65
N GLU A 50 9.53 30.48 5.43
CA GLU A 50 9.32 29.80 4.14
C GLU A 50 8.89 30.78 3.04
N ALA A 51 7.96 31.69 3.33
CA ALA A 51 7.51 32.71 2.38
C ALA A 51 8.63 33.68 2.01
N VAL A 52 9.42 34.13 2.99
CA VAL A 52 10.60 34.98 2.75
C VAL A 52 11.64 34.23 1.92
N LEU A 53 11.85 32.93 2.15
CA LEU A 53 12.77 32.12 1.36
C LEU A 53 12.29 31.96 -0.09
N ALA A 54 11.00 31.72 -0.32
CA ALA A 54 10.42 31.62 -1.66
C ALA A 54 10.61 32.93 -2.44
N ASP A 55 10.36 34.07 -1.80
CA ASP A 55 10.59 35.40 -2.39
C ASP A 55 12.07 35.63 -2.72
N ALA A 56 12.98 35.29 -1.79
CA ALA A 56 14.41 35.39 -1.99
C ALA A 56 14.91 34.55 -3.18
N ILE A 57 14.30 33.38 -3.43
CA ILE A 57 14.59 32.52 -4.59
C ILE A 57 14.24 33.22 -5.90
N ILE A 58 13.06 33.84 -5.96
CA ILE A 58 12.58 34.55 -7.16
C ILE A 58 13.47 35.77 -7.44
N HIS A 59 13.82 36.54 -6.41
CA HIS A 59 14.58 37.78 -6.57
C HIS A 59 16.10 37.60 -6.54
N GLY A 60 16.61 36.39 -6.26
CA GLY A 60 18.05 36.15 -6.14
C GLY A 60 18.66 36.95 -4.98
N ASP A 61 17.99 36.97 -3.83
CA ASP A 61 18.42 37.73 -2.66
C ASP A 61 19.49 36.96 -1.87
N VAL A 62 20.75 37.23 -2.20
CA VAL A 62 21.93 36.60 -1.59
C VAL A 62 22.04 36.96 -0.11
N ALA A 63 21.64 38.18 0.29
CA ALA A 63 21.63 38.59 1.69
C ALA A 63 20.58 37.81 2.50
N ALA A 64 19.39 37.60 1.94
CA ALA A 64 18.38 36.74 2.57
C ALA A 64 18.87 35.29 2.67
N PHE A 65 19.50 34.73 1.63
CA PHE A 65 20.08 33.39 1.73
C PHE A 65 21.15 33.30 2.81
N ASP A 66 22.03 34.29 2.93
CA ASP A 66 23.08 34.24 3.95
C ASP A 66 22.50 34.24 5.37
N ARG A 67 21.42 35.00 5.59
CA ARG A 67 20.68 35.03 6.86
C ARG A 67 19.90 33.75 7.13
N LEU A 68 19.16 33.25 6.14
CA LEU A 68 18.21 32.14 6.29
C LEU A 68 18.89 30.77 6.31
N PHE A 69 20.04 30.59 5.66
CA PHE A 69 20.75 29.31 5.67
C PHE A 69 21.83 29.29 6.75
N ALA A 70 21.81 28.25 7.61
CA ALA A 70 22.80 28.07 8.65
C ALA A 70 24.20 27.81 8.06
N ALA A 71 25.26 28.15 8.80
CA ALA A 71 26.64 27.92 8.34
C ALA A 71 26.93 26.44 7.99
N ASN A 72 26.30 25.51 8.70
CA ASN A 72 26.41 24.06 8.47
C ASN A 72 25.30 23.50 7.57
N PHE A 73 24.65 24.33 6.74
CA PHE A 73 23.59 23.90 5.84
C PHE A 73 24.06 22.87 4.80
N THR A 74 23.22 21.87 4.57
CA THR A 74 23.40 20.80 3.59
C THR A 74 22.29 20.79 2.54
N HIS A 75 22.67 20.64 1.27
CA HIS A 75 21.76 20.67 0.13
C HIS A 75 21.87 19.40 -0.73
N GLY A 76 20.84 18.56 -0.70
CA GLY A 76 20.61 17.49 -1.67
C GLY A 76 19.76 18.00 -2.83
N SER A 77 20.35 18.08 -4.03
CA SER A 77 19.63 18.45 -5.25
C SER A 77 18.82 17.29 -5.82
N GLN A 78 17.89 17.60 -6.74
CA GLN A 78 17.08 16.61 -7.48
C GLN A 78 17.90 15.55 -8.22
N SER A 79 19.17 15.85 -8.58
CA SER A 79 20.07 14.91 -9.26
C SER A 79 20.89 14.04 -8.29
N GLY A 80 20.56 14.04 -6.99
CA GLY A 80 21.33 13.35 -5.95
C GLY A 80 22.65 14.02 -5.59
N ARG A 81 23.01 15.16 -6.21
CA ARG A 81 24.25 15.89 -5.88
C ARG A 81 24.10 16.63 -4.56
N PHE A 82 25.09 16.42 -3.68
CA PHE A 82 25.21 17.08 -2.39
C PHE A 82 26.09 18.33 -2.46
N ARG A 83 25.75 19.38 -1.69
CA ARG A 83 26.52 20.63 -1.56
C ARG A 83 26.45 21.17 -0.12
N THR A 84 27.53 21.80 0.33
CA THR A 84 27.56 22.67 1.51
C THR A 84 26.98 24.06 1.21
N LYS A 85 26.72 24.89 2.23
CA LYS A 85 26.31 26.30 2.03
C LYS A 85 27.26 27.07 1.11
N ALA A 86 28.57 26.98 1.36
CA ALA A 86 29.58 27.70 0.57
C ALA A 86 29.53 27.30 -0.92
N GLU A 87 29.40 26.00 -1.20
CA GLU A 87 29.30 25.48 -2.57
C GLU A 87 27.96 25.83 -3.23
N TRP A 88 26.87 25.84 -2.48
CA TRP A 88 25.55 26.23 -2.97
C TRP A 88 25.45 27.73 -3.27
N MET A 89 26.12 28.57 -2.48
CA MET A 89 26.17 30.02 -2.67
C MET A 89 27.10 30.45 -3.82
N LYS A 90 28.05 29.60 -4.20
CA LYS A 90 29.04 29.91 -5.23
C LYS A 90 28.36 30.27 -6.56
N GLY A 91 28.68 31.46 -7.08
CA GLY A 91 28.17 31.94 -8.38
C GLY A 91 26.81 32.62 -8.34
N LYS A 92 26.17 32.75 -7.16
CA LYS A 92 24.97 33.59 -7.00
C LYS A 92 25.35 35.06 -6.95
N VAL A 93 24.57 35.91 -7.63
CA VAL A 93 24.76 37.37 -7.68
C VAL A 93 23.47 38.03 -7.21
N GLN A 94 23.59 39.03 -6.33
CA GLN A 94 22.43 39.75 -5.77
C GLN A 94 21.53 40.28 -6.89
N GLY A 95 20.22 40.00 -6.80
CA GLY A 95 19.24 40.48 -7.77
C GLY A 95 19.24 39.71 -9.10
N ASN A 96 20.10 38.70 -9.25
CA ASN A 96 20.20 37.90 -10.47
C ASN A 96 19.72 36.47 -10.20
N SER A 97 18.46 36.20 -10.55
CA SER A 97 17.86 34.88 -10.50
C SER A 97 17.34 34.47 -11.88
N SER A 98 17.45 33.18 -12.19
CA SER A 98 16.76 32.62 -13.35
C SER A 98 15.30 32.28 -13.05
N TYR A 99 14.88 32.25 -11.78
CA TYR A 99 13.51 31.89 -11.40
C TYR A 99 12.52 33.01 -11.76
N ILE A 100 11.39 32.61 -12.35
CA ILE A 100 10.27 33.47 -12.74
C ILE A 100 9.14 33.36 -11.71
N SER A 101 8.86 32.14 -11.24
CA SER A 101 7.92 31.87 -10.14
C SER A 101 8.41 30.72 -9.30
N PHE A 102 7.95 30.68 -8.05
CA PHE A 102 8.25 29.62 -7.09
C PHE A 102 7.00 29.31 -6.27
N ASP A 103 6.08 28.55 -6.86
CA ASP A 103 4.82 28.18 -6.23
C ASP A 103 5.02 26.97 -5.31
N VAL A 104 4.47 27.02 -4.09
CA VAL A 104 4.55 25.90 -3.13
C VAL A 104 3.14 25.48 -2.73
N THR A 105 2.84 24.20 -2.90
CA THR A 105 1.58 23.55 -2.48
C THR A 105 1.86 22.42 -1.49
N ASP A 106 0.81 21.94 -0.81
CA ASP A 106 0.90 20.87 0.19
C ASP A 106 1.95 21.13 1.30
N LEU A 107 2.07 22.39 1.73
CA LEU A 107 3.04 22.81 2.72
C LEU A 107 2.63 22.39 4.14
N GLN A 108 3.29 21.35 4.64
CA GLN A 108 3.15 20.86 6.01
C GLN A 108 4.33 21.31 6.85
N VAL A 109 4.06 21.82 8.04
CA VAL A 109 5.07 22.27 9.01
C VAL A 109 4.86 21.51 10.31
N ARG A 110 5.91 20.84 10.79
CA ARG A 110 5.93 20.15 12.08
C ARG A 110 7.09 20.65 12.92
N VAL A 111 6.78 21.38 13.98
CA VAL A 111 7.76 21.88 14.94
C VAL A 111 7.97 20.84 16.05
N VAL A 112 9.23 20.59 16.38
CA VAL A 112 9.69 19.76 17.51
C VAL A 112 10.82 20.54 18.20
N ASP A 113 10.52 21.10 19.37
CA ASP A 113 11.42 22.01 20.10
C ASP A 113 11.94 23.16 19.20
N ASP A 114 13.25 23.38 19.18
CA ASP A 114 13.92 24.38 18.34
C ASP A 114 14.19 23.88 16.90
N THR A 115 13.47 22.88 16.42
CA THR A 115 13.59 22.33 15.07
C THR A 115 12.23 22.29 14.39
N ALA A 116 12.18 22.51 13.08
CA ALA A 116 10.97 22.29 12.29
C ALA A 116 11.29 21.46 11.05
N VAL A 117 10.45 20.47 10.80
CA VAL A 117 10.45 19.70 9.55
C VAL A 117 9.33 20.24 8.67
N VAL A 118 9.71 20.69 7.48
CA VAL A 118 8.81 21.25 6.48
C VAL A 118 8.84 20.33 5.26
N THR A 119 7.66 19.93 4.79
CA THR A 119 7.50 19.19 3.54
C THR A 119 6.53 19.91 2.64
N GLY A 120 6.73 19.80 1.33
CA GLY A 120 5.80 20.37 0.36
C GLY A 120 6.16 20.01 -1.07
N VAL A 121 5.39 20.58 -1.99
CA VAL A 121 5.59 20.44 -3.44
C VAL A 121 5.85 21.82 -4.03
N SER A 122 7.06 22.04 -4.57
CA SER A 122 7.39 23.26 -5.30
C SER A 122 7.21 23.07 -6.80
N THR A 123 6.61 24.05 -7.47
CA THR A 123 6.43 24.10 -8.93
C THR A 123 7.08 25.35 -9.51
N PRO A 124 8.42 25.44 -9.52
CA PRO A 124 9.11 26.60 -10.06
C PRO A 124 8.97 26.72 -11.58
N LYS A 125 9.08 27.95 -12.06
CA LYS A 125 9.38 28.29 -13.45
C LYS A 125 10.70 29.04 -13.49
N TRP A 126 11.56 28.76 -14.46
CA TRP A 126 12.83 29.44 -14.62
C TRP A 126 13.17 29.69 -16.09
N ARG A 127 14.07 30.63 -16.33
CA ARG A 127 14.61 30.94 -17.64
C ARG A 127 15.90 30.16 -17.89
N GLU A 128 15.95 29.45 -19.00
CA GLU A 128 17.13 28.74 -19.47
C GLU A 128 18.13 29.68 -20.15
N SER A 129 19.36 29.19 -20.31
CA SER A 129 20.44 29.96 -20.98
C SER A 129 20.13 30.33 -22.44
N ASP A 130 19.30 29.54 -23.12
CA ASP A 130 18.83 29.81 -24.49
C ASP A 130 17.60 30.74 -24.53
N GLY A 131 17.13 31.20 -23.37
CA GLY A 131 15.97 32.08 -23.21
C GLY A 131 14.62 31.36 -23.07
N SER A 132 14.57 30.04 -23.24
CA SER A 132 13.36 29.24 -23.05
C SER A 132 12.92 29.20 -21.57
N ILE A 133 11.67 28.81 -21.32
CA ILE A 133 11.11 28.71 -19.97
C ILE A 133 11.05 27.23 -19.56
N GLY A 134 11.85 26.87 -18.56
CA GLY A 134 11.78 25.58 -17.87
C GLY A 134 10.74 25.60 -16.75
N SER A 135 10.16 24.44 -16.46
CA SER A 135 9.32 24.21 -15.28
C SER A 135 9.39 22.75 -14.87
N GLY A 136 9.15 22.48 -13.59
CA GLY A 136 9.11 21.14 -13.04
C GLY A 136 8.37 21.12 -11.71
N GLN A 137 7.96 19.94 -11.26
CA GLN A 137 7.37 19.75 -9.95
C GLN A 137 8.36 18.96 -9.08
N PHE A 138 8.58 19.43 -7.84
CA PHE A 138 9.56 18.83 -6.94
C PHE A 138 8.94 18.66 -5.56
N ARG A 139 9.03 17.46 -5.00
CA ARG A 139 8.66 17.22 -3.61
C ARG A 139 9.90 17.42 -2.75
N PHE A 140 9.77 18.22 -1.71
CA PHE A 140 10.90 18.59 -0.87
C PHE A 140 10.67 18.28 0.61
N LEU A 141 11.79 18.10 1.30
CA LEU A 141 11.91 18.14 2.75
C LEU A 141 12.94 19.22 3.09
N ARG A 142 12.60 20.11 4.02
CA ARG A 142 13.46 21.15 4.55
C ARG A 142 13.44 21.10 6.07
N VAL A 143 14.61 21.18 6.68
CA VAL A 143 14.75 21.24 8.14
C VAL A 143 15.21 22.63 8.53
N TRP A 144 14.44 23.26 9.41
CA TRP A 144 14.78 24.52 10.07
C TRP A 144 15.21 24.26 11.50
N SER A 145 16.12 25.09 12.00
CA SER A 145 16.55 25.08 13.40
C SER A 145 16.59 26.52 13.91
N LYS A 146 15.99 26.76 15.08
CA LYS A 146 15.99 28.08 15.74
C LYS A 146 17.33 28.27 16.43
N ARG A 147 18.10 29.27 16.02
CA ARG A 147 19.46 29.56 16.50
C ARG A 147 19.54 31.03 16.90
N ASN A 148 19.87 31.29 18.16
CA ASN A 148 19.89 32.64 18.73
C ASN A 148 18.57 33.40 18.47
N GLY A 149 17.44 32.69 18.57
CA GLY A 149 16.10 33.24 18.32
C GLY A 149 15.69 33.36 16.84
N VAL A 150 16.56 32.99 15.89
CA VAL A 150 16.29 33.12 14.45
C VAL A 150 16.20 31.74 13.80
N TRP A 151 15.14 31.48 13.03
CA TRP A 151 15.02 30.25 12.25
C TRP A 151 16.00 30.24 11.07
N GLN A 152 16.80 29.17 10.97
CA GLN A 152 17.73 28.95 9.87
C GLN A 152 17.58 27.54 9.29
N VAL A 153 17.63 27.44 7.97
CA VAL A 153 17.62 26.17 7.24
C VAL A 153 18.95 25.46 7.49
N VAL A 154 18.87 24.21 7.97
CA VAL A 154 20.05 23.36 8.23
C VAL A 154 20.16 22.21 7.23
N ALA A 155 19.04 21.79 6.61
CA ALA A 155 19.05 20.76 5.57
C ALA A 155 17.94 21.00 4.54
N PHE A 156 18.21 20.67 3.29
CA PHE A 156 17.22 20.63 2.22
C PHE A 156 17.48 19.43 1.31
N GLN A 157 16.41 18.74 0.95
CA GLN A 157 16.42 17.74 -0.12
C GLN A 157 15.16 17.90 -0.97
N ALA A 158 15.31 17.80 -2.28
CA ALA A 158 14.21 17.74 -3.21
C ALA A 158 14.37 16.57 -4.17
N THR A 159 13.24 15.97 -4.53
CA THR A 159 13.16 14.93 -5.55
C THR A 159 12.22 15.43 -6.64
N GLU A 160 12.67 15.33 -7.88
CA GLU A 160 11.82 15.61 -9.04
C GLU A 160 10.63 14.66 -9.03
N VAL A 161 9.43 15.23 -9.14
CA VAL A 161 8.22 14.46 -9.40
C VAL A 161 8.21 14.26 -10.92
N PRO A 162 8.45 13.03 -11.41
CA PRO A 162 8.55 12.81 -12.85
C PRO A 162 7.26 13.31 -13.51
N ALA A 163 7.39 14.13 -14.55
CA ALA A 163 6.30 14.29 -15.50
C ALA A 163 5.91 12.88 -15.94
N ALA A 164 4.63 12.53 -15.87
CA ALA A 164 4.15 11.20 -16.24
C ALA A 164 4.80 10.82 -17.58
N SER A 165 5.73 9.85 -17.55
CA SER A 165 6.41 9.42 -18.77
C SER A 165 5.36 8.93 -19.75
N PRO A 166 5.55 9.10 -21.07
CA PRO A 166 4.71 8.47 -22.07
C PRO A 166 5.05 6.97 -22.12
N ILE A 167 4.79 6.26 -21.02
CA ILE A 167 4.50 4.85 -21.07
C ILE A 167 3.11 4.80 -21.69
N THR A 168 3.05 4.25 -22.91
CA THR A 168 1.84 3.94 -23.69
C THR A 168 0.60 3.94 -22.81
N ALA A 169 -0.36 4.82 -23.10
CA ALA A 169 -1.63 4.99 -22.39
C ALA A 169 -2.16 3.66 -21.82
N ARG A 170 -1.73 3.30 -20.61
CA ARG A 170 -2.35 2.27 -19.79
C ARG A 170 -3.19 3.05 -18.81
N THR A 171 -4.48 2.79 -18.90
CA THR A 171 -5.53 3.40 -18.08
C THR A 171 -5.04 3.58 -16.65
N THR A 172 -4.90 4.84 -16.23
CA THR A 172 -4.86 5.17 -14.80
C THR A 172 -6.07 4.55 -14.11
N PRO A 173 -6.00 4.22 -12.81
CA PRO A 173 -7.09 3.54 -12.11
C PRO A 173 -8.44 4.24 -12.25
N GLU A 174 -8.47 5.55 -12.45
CA GLU A 174 -9.68 6.33 -12.73
C GLU A 174 -10.30 5.99 -14.10
N LYS A 175 -9.49 5.84 -15.15
CA LYS A 175 -9.99 5.53 -16.51
C LYS A 175 -10.34 4.06 -16.76
N ALA A 176 -9.74 3.12 -16.02
CA ALA A 176 -10.07 1.68 -16.17
C ALA A 176 -11.50 1.35 -15.72
N LEU A 177 -12.10 2.21 -14.89
CA LEU A 177 -13.44 2.03 -14.33
C LEU A 177 -14.50 2.88 -15.03
N GLU A 178 -14.08 3.82 -15.88
CA GLU A 178 -14.96 4.53 -16.81
C GLU A 178 -15.38 3.65 -18.01
N ILE A 179 -14.80 2.45 -18.13
CA ILE A 179 -15.27 1.45 -19.09
C ILE A 179 -16.46 0.71 -18.45
N ASP A 180 -17.66 1.09 -18.87
CA ASP A 180 -18.91 0.48 -18.43
C ASP A 180 -18.95 -1.05 -18.70
N ASP A 181 -18.34 -1.49 -19.81
CA ASP A 181 -18.23 -2.91 -20.19
C ASP A 181 -16.80 -3.29 -20.62
N PRO A 182 -15.91 -3.66 -19.68
CA PRO A 182 -14.54 -3.99 -20.01
C PRO A 182 -14.44 -5.36 -20.73
N PRO A 183 -13.36 -5.60 -21.49
CA PRO A 183 -13.12 -6.90 -22.10
C PRO A 183 -12.88 -7.96 -21.02
N ALA A 184 -13.25 -9.21 -21.33
CA ALA A 184 -12.93 -10.34 -20.47
C ALA A 184 -11.41 -10.58 -20.43
N THR A 185 -10.87 -10.86 -19.25
CA THR A 185 -9.51 -11.42 -19.14
C THR A 185 -9.51 -12.89 -19.53
N ARG A 186 -8.34 -13.48 -19.80
CA ARG A 186 -8.23 -14.91 -20.13
C ARG A 186 -8.79 -15.77 -19.01
N GLU A 187 -9.49 -16.82 -19.36
CA GLU A 187 -10.04 -17.76 -18.39
C GLU A 187 -8.96 -18.68 -17.83
N PHE A 188 -8.76 -18.65 -16.51
CA PHE A 188 -8.09 -19.72 -15.80
C PHE A 188 -9.05 -20.91 -15.73
N SER A 189 -8.52 -22.13 -15.90
CA SER A 189 -9.31 -23.34 -15.70
C SER A 189 -8.45 -24.52 -15.31
N ILE A 190 -9.03 -25.52 -14.66
CA ILE A 190 -8.35 -26.77 -14.32
C ILE A 190 -8.92 -27.92 -15.16
N LYS A 191 -8.05 -28.69 -15.80
CA LYS A 191 -8.42 -29.91 -16.54
C LYS A 191 -7.37 -30.99 -16.31
N ASP A 192 -7.83 -32.20 -15.97
CA ASP A 192 -6.96 -33.36 -15.72
C ASP A 192 -5.81 -33.04 -14.74
N ASP A 193 -6.15 -32.33 -13.65
CA ASP A 193 -5.21 -31.85 -12.63
C ASP A 193 -4.10 -30.93 -13.16
N ARG A 194 -4.36 -30.23 -14.27
CA ARG A 194 -3.44 -29.27 -14.88
C ARG A 194 -4.07 -27.89 -15.04
N PRO A 195 -3.32 -26.80 -14.84
CA PRO A 195 -3.81 -25.46 -15.03
C PRO A 195 -3.78 -25.05 -16.50
N PHE A 196 -4.80 -24.33 -16.93
CA PHE A 196 -4.94 -23.72 -18.24
C PHE A 196 -5.22 -22.23 -18.07
N LEU A 197 -4.77 -21.43 -19.02
CA LEU A 197 -5.10 -20.01 -19.13
C LEU A 197 -5.42 -19.66 -20.59
N GLY A 198 -6.63 -19.17 -20.84
CA GLY A 198 -7.12 -18.91 -22.19
C GLY A 198 -7.15 -20.17 -23.06
N GLY A 199 -7.45 -21.32 -22.46
CA GLY A 199 -7.49 -22.62 -23.14
C GLY A 199 -6.13 -23.23 -23.47
N GLN A 200 -5.02 -22.60 -23.07
CA GLN A 200 -3.67 -23.14 -23.22
C GLN A 200 -3.17 -23.67 -21.88
N GLN A 201 -2.63 -24.89 -21.85
CA GLN A 201 -2.02 -25.43 -20.64
C GLN A 201 -0.80 -24.58 -20.26
N ILE A 202 -0.68 -24.27 -18.97
CA ILE A 202 0.44 -23.52 -18.41
C ILE A 202 1.11 -24.30 -17.27
N THR A 203 2.29 -23.85 -16.84
CA THR A 203 2.87 -24.21 -15.55
C THR A 203 2.81 -22.96 -14.67
N ILE A 204 2.56 -23.09 -13.37
CA ILE A 204 2.42 -21.93 -12.48
C ILE A 204 3.59 -21.87 -11.49
N TRP A 205 4.25 -20.71 -11.45
CA TRP A 205 5.23 -20.31 -10.45
C TRP A 205 4.85 -18.94 -9.93
N GLY A 206 4.63 -18.80 -8.62
CA GLY A 206 4.06 -17.57 -8.09
C GLY A 206 4.69 -17.04 -6.82
N LEU A 207 4.37 -15.78 -6.55
CA LEU A 207 4.81 -15.06 -5.36
C LEU A 207 3.60 -14.68 -4.50
N ARG A 208 3.69 -14.93 -3.19
CA ARG A 208 2.67 -14.51 -2.23
C ARG A 208 2.86 -13.04 -1.86
N CYS A 209 1.99 -12.18 -2.36
CA CYS A 209 1.96 -10.74 -2.11
C CYS A 209 0.66 -10.34 -1.39
N GLY A 210 0.40 -10.94 -0.22
CA GLY A 210 -0.93 -10.88 0.39
C GLY A 210 -1.44 -9.48 0.71
N ASN A 211 -0.54 -8.51 0.87
CA ASN A 211 -0.87 -7.10 1.13
C ASN A 211 -0.72 -6.19 -0.10
N ALA A 212 -0.67 -6.73 -1.33
CA ALA A 212 -0.56 -5.95 -2.56
C ALA A 212 -1.69 -4.92 -2.76
N LEU A 213 -2.85 -5.15 -2.14
CA LEU A 213 -4.02 -4.25 -2.20
C LEU A 213 -4.04 -3.21 -1.06
N TYR A 214 -2.95 -3.05 -0.29
CA TYR A 214 -2.92 -2.18 0.90
C TYR A 214 -3.22 -0.70 0.58
N SER A 215 -2.51 -0.11 -0.38
CA SER A 215 -2.68 1.28 -0.83
C SER A 215 -2.57 1.35 -2.36
N GLN A 216 -2.98 2.46 -2.97
CA GLN A 216 -2.79 2.65 -4.42
C GLN A 216 -1.31 2.55 -4.82
N GLY A 217 -0.41 3.19 -4.07
CA GLY A 217 1.02 3.14 -4.34
C GLY A 217 1.61 1.73 -4.16
N VAL A 218 1.15 0.96 -3.17
CA VAL A 218 1.57 -0.44 -3.01
C VAL A 218 1.09 -1.28 -4.19
N THR A 219 -0.18 -1.16 -4.60
CA THR A 219 -0.70 -1.90 -5.76
C THR A 219 0.06 -1.54 -7.04
N GLU A 220 0.32 -0.24 -7.27
CA GLU A 220 1.09 0.23 -8.41
C GLU A 220 2.51 -0.36 -8.43
N ARG A 221 3.17 -0.39 -7.27
CA ARG A 221 4.51 -0.99 -7.13
C ARG A 221 4.52 -2.46 -7.54
N HIS A 222 3.52 -3.24 -7.13
CA HIS A 222 3.38 -4.64 -7.55
C HIS A 222 3.16 -4.77 -9.06
N ILE A 223 2.28 -3.94 -9.62
CA ILE A 223 2.00 -3.91 -11.06
C ILE A 223 3.26 -3.58 -11.88
N ARG A 224 4.06 -2.60 -11.45
CA ARG A 224 5.31 -2.21 -12.12
C ARG A 224 6.36 -3.32 -12.10
N ASN A 225 6.29 -4.25 -11.16
CA ASN A 225 7.22 -5.38 -11.07
C ASN A 225 6.74 -6.63 -11.84
N LEU A 226 5.52 -6.65 -12.40
CA LEU A 226 5.02 -7.84 -13.12
C LEU A 226 5.89 -8.22 -14.33
N ASP A 227 6.48 -7.25 -15.04
CA ASP A 227 7.41 -7.55 -16.15
C ASP A 227 8.68 -8.24 -15.66
N ASN A 228 9.19 -7.84 -14.48
CA ASN A 228 10.34 -8.47 -13.85
C ASN A 228 10.01 -9.87 -13.31
N MET A 229 8.80 -10.10 -12.80
CA MET A 229 8.32 -11.45 -12.44
C MET A 229 8.32 -12.37 -13.67
N VAL A 230 7.70 -11.91 -14.76
CA VAL A 230 7.56 -12.67 -16.01
C VAL A 230 8.92 -12.96 -16.64
N SER A 231 9.85 -12.00 -16.65
CA SER A 231 11.22 -12.23 -17.16
C SER A 231 11.99 -13.28 -16.37
N HIS A 232 11.55 -13.58 -15.15
CA HIS A 232 12.12 -14.60 -14.27
C HIS A 232 11.25 -15.86 -14.15
N GLY A 233 10.21 -16.00 -14.96
CA GLY A 233 9.34 -17.18 -14.98
C GLY A 233 8.23 -17.19 -13.93
N ILE A 234 8.12 -16.16 -13.10
CA ILE A 234 7.03 -16.01 -12.13
C ILE A 234 5.80 -15.47 -12.90
N ASN A 235 4.75 -16.28 -12.96
CA ASN A 235 3.54 -16.00 -13.73
C ASN A 235 2.25 -16.06 -12.89
N CYS A 236 2.37 -16.10 -11.56
CA CYS A 236 1.24 -15.99 -10.65
C CYS A 236 1.57 -15.05 -9.48
N ILE A 237 0.57 -14.28 -9.05
CA ILE A 237 0.65 -13.44 -7.86
C ILE A 237 -0.53 -13.74 -6.93
N GLY A 238 -0.24 -14.03 -5.67
CA GLY A 238 -1.26 -14.24 -4.64
C GLY A 238 -1.54 -12.97 -3.86
N VAL A 239 -2.80 -12.53 -3.84
CA VAL A 239 -3.25 -11.32 -3.14
C VAL A 239 -4.44 -11.64 -2.25
N TYR A 240 -4.69 -10.84 -1.20
CA TYR A 240 -5.82 -11.06 -0.29
C TYR A 240 -6.70 -9.82 -0.19
N VAL A 241 -8.02 -10.01 -0.25
CA VAL A 241 -9.01 -8.93 -0.10
C VAL A 241 -9.01 -8.41 1.34
N GLN A 242 -8.97 -9.29 2.34
CA GLN A 242 -8.78 -8.91 3.74
C GLN A 242 -7.33 -8.50 4.08
N GLY A 243 -6.41 -8.58 3.11
CA GLY A 243 -4.99 -8.55 3.38
C GLY A 243 -4.51 -9.83 4.07
N SER A 244 -3.29 -9.79 4.59
CA SER A 244 -2.71 -10.88 5.38
C SER A 244 -2.07 -10.30 6.64
N ASN A 245 -1.32 -11.11 7.38
CA ASN A 245 -0.53 -10.63 8.52
C ASN A 245 0.33 -9.42 8.09
N GLY A 246 0.12 -8.29 8.79
CA GLY A 246 0.71 -6.98 8.49
C GLY A 246 2.20 -6.89 8.78
N GLY A 247 2.75 -7.80 9.58
CA GLY A 247 4.17 -7.86 9.92
C GLY A 247 4.45 -7.62 11.40
N ALA A 248 5.59 -7.03 11.71
CA ALA A 248 6.03 -6.66 13.06
C ALA A 248 6.46 -5.17 13.13
N PRO A 249 6.10 -4.44 14.20
CA PRO A 249 5.44 -4.92 15.40
C PRO A 249 3.91 -5.01 15.27
N ASP A 250 3.33 -4.59 14.15
CA ASP A 250 1.88 -4.53 13.95
C ASP A 250 1.37 -5.63 13.01
N PRO A 251 1.02 -6.81 13.54
CA PRO A 251 0.41 -7.87 12.76
C PRO A 251 -0.93 -7.50 12.12
N GLU A 252 -1.59 -6.44 12.62
CA GLU A 252 -2.90 -5.99 12.15
C GLU A 252 -2.82 -4.91 11.08
N ALA A 253 -1.61 -4.49 10.68
CA ALA A 253 -1.43 -3.44 9.69
C ALA A 253 -2.07 -3.76 8.32
N GLY A 254 -2.36 -5.03 8.01
CA GLY A 254 -3.13 -5.42 6.84
C GLY A 254 -4.51 -4.76 6.82
N ARG A 255 -4.95 -4.25 5.66
CA ARG A 255 -6.25 -3.59 5.54
C ARG A 255 -7.30 -4.54 5.00
N ASN A 256 -8.47 -4.50 5.62
CA ASN A 256 -9.62 -5.26 5.19
C ASN A 256 -10.37 -4.58 4.03
N GLY A 257 -10.53 -5.31 2.92
CA GLY A 257 -11.26 -4.89 1.73
C GLY A 257 -12.77 -4.98 1.83
N TYR A 258 -13.32 -5.51 2.91
CA TYR A 258 -14.75 -5.52 3.18
C TYR A 258 -15.13 -4.49 4.24
N ASN A 259 -16.35 -3.97 4.15
CA ASN A 259 -17.01 -3.32 5.28
C ASN A 259 -17.52 -4.37 6.26
N ALA A 260 -17.90 -3.94 7.46
CA ALA A 260 -18.34 -4.84 8.52
C ALA A 260 -19.57 -5.68 8.14
N ASP A 261 -20.41 -5.18 7.23
CA ASP A 261 -21.59 -5.88 6.71
C ASP A 261 -21.27 -6.85 5.56
N GLY A 262 -20.00 -7.00 5.19
CA GLY A 262 -19.53 -7.86 4.10
C GLY A 262 -19.52 -7.23 2.72
N THR A 263 -19.88 -5.95 2.56
CA THR A 263 -19.80 -5.29 1.24
C THR A 263 -18.36 -5.04 0.83
N LEU A 264 -18.03 -5.35 -0.43
CA LEU A 264 -16.70 -5.10 -1.00
C LEU A 264 -16.47 -3.59 -1.16
N LYS A 265 -15.40 -3.08 -0.54
CA LYS A 265 -15.05 -1.65 -0.60
C LYS A 265 -14.68 -1.25 -2.03
N PRO A 266 -15.26 -0.18 -2.59
CA PRO A 266 -15.01 0.23 -3.97
C PRO A 266 -13.51 0.39 -4.28
N GLU A 267 -12.73 1.04 -3.41
CA GLU A 267 -11.29 1.24 -3.61
C GLU A 267 -10.47 -0.05 -3.64
N PHE A 268 -10.91 -1.11 -2.96
CA PHE A 268 -10.29 -2.43 -3.08
C PHE A 268 -10.67 -3.09 -4.40
N ALA A 269 -11.94 -3.03 -4.79
CA ALA A 269 -12.40 -3.52 -6.09
C ALA A 269 -11.63 -2.88 -7.24
N ARG A 270 -11.42 -1.54 -7.19
CA ARG A 270 -10.62 -0.80 -8.20
C ARG A 270 -9.20 -1.34 -8.33
N ARG A 271 -8.52 -1.53 -7.21
CA ARG A 271 -7.11 -1.98 -7.17
C ARG A 271 -6.98 -3.44 -7.59
N LEU A 272 -7.93 -4.28 -7.18
CA LEU A 272 -7.98 -5.69 -7.58
C LEU A 272 -8.19 -5.82 -9.08
N GLU A 273 -9.17 -5.11 -9.66
CA GLU A 273 -9.38 -5.12 -11.12
C GLU A 273 -8.13 -4.65 -11.88
N TRP A 274 -7.50 -3.56 -11.42
CA TRP A 274 -6.28 -3.04 -12.06
C TRP A 274 -5.16 -4.08 -12.07
N LEU A 275 -4.88 -4.70 -10.92
CA LEU A 275 -3.85 -5.72 -10.79
C LEU A 275 -4.17 -6.94 -11.66
N VAL A 276 -5.41 -7.43 -11.63
CA VAL A 276 -5.85 -8.61 -12.39
C VAL A 276 -5.71 -8.39 -13.90
N ARG A 277 -6.05 -7.20 -14.40
CA ARG A 277 -5.90 -6.87 -15.83
C ARG A 277 -4.45 -6.69 -16.24
N GLU A 278 -3.62 -6.07 -15.40
CA GLU A 278 -2.19 -5.94 -15.69
C GLU A 278 -1.45 -7.28 -15.65
N ALA A 279 -1.92 -8.20 -14.80
CA ALA A 279 -1.49 -9.60 -14.80
C ALA A 279 -1.94 -10.31 -16.09
N ASP A 280 -3.20 -10.20 -16.51
CA ASP A 280 -3.71 -10.80 -17.75
C ASP A 280 -2.98 -10.27 -19.00
N ALA A 281 -2.64 -8.98 -19.04
CA ALA A 281 -1.87 -8.39 -20.14
C ALA A 281 -0.51 -9.08 -20.36
N ARG A 282 -0.01 -9.79 -19.34
CA ARG A 282 1.24 -10.57 -19.34
C ARG A 282 1.01 -12.08 -19.33
N GLY A 283 -0.25 -12.52 -19.47
CA GLY A 283 -0.64 -13.93 -19.41
C GLY A 283 -0.46 -14.54 -18.02
N MET A 284 -0.53 -13.75 -16.96
CA MET A 284 -0.40 -14.21 -15.58
C MET A 284 -1.76 -14.55 -14.96
N VAL A 285 -1.72 -15.43 -13.96
CA VAL A 285 -2.86 -15.79 -13.10
C VAL A 285 -2.78 -15.02 -11.79
N VAL A 286 -3.92 -14.68 -11.20
CA VAL A 286 -3.98 -14.08 -9.86
C VAL A 286 -4.75 -15.00 -8.92
N MET A 287 -4.08 -15.48 -7.86
CA MET A 287 -4.82 -16.08 -6.74
C MET A 287 -5.40 -14.96 -5.88
N VAL A 288 -6.71 -14.98 -5.66
CA VAL A 288 -7.39 -14.03 -4.77
C VAL A 288 -7.87 -14.74 -3.52
N GLY A 289 -7.24 -14.42 -2.39
CA GLY A 289 -7.71 -14.83 -1.08
C GLY A 289 -8.81 -13.91 -0.57
N LEU A 290 -9.90 -14.46 -0.04
CA LEU A 290 -11.02 -13.64 0.46
C LEU A 290 -10.83 -13.34 1.94
N PHE A 291 -10.81 -14.37 2.78
CA PHE A 291 -10.72 -14.23 4.23
C PHE A 291 -9.38 -14.72 4.79
N SER A 292 -8.96 -14.10 5.89
CA SER A 292 -7.71 -14.45 6.60
C SER A 292 -7.90 -14.34 8.11
N PRO A 293 -7.19 -15.14 8.94
CA PRO A 293 -7.31 -15.04 10.39
C PRO A 293 -6.94 -13.63 10.89
N ARG A 294 -7.57 -13.19 11.97
CA ARG A 294 -7.48 -11.83 12.57
C ARG A 294 -8.28 -10.74 11.86
N LYS A 295 -8.71 -10.99 10.62
CA LYS A 295 -9.52 -10.03 9.85
C LYS A 295 -10.98 -10.41 9.78
N ASP A 296 -11.33 -11.65 10.12
CA ASP A 296 -12.72 -12.07 10.17
C ASP A 296 -13.50 -11.35 11.28
N GLN A 297 -12.86 -10.97 12.38
CA GLN A 297 -13.42 -10.21 13.52
C GLN A 297 -14.02 -8.84 13.13
N GLU A 298 -13.64 -8.30 11.99
CA GLU A 298 -14.18 -7.05 11.48
C GLU A 298 -15.54 -7.24 10.77
N LEU A 299 -15.95 -8.49 10.50
CA LEU A 299 -17.26 -8.84 9.95
C LEU A 299 -18.25 -9.08 11.09
N ILE A 300 -19.46 -8.53 10.98
CA ILE A 300 -20.41 -8.53 12.10
C ILE A 300 -21.02 -9.91 12.40
N ASP A 301 -21.20 -10.75 11.38
CA ASP A 301 -21.86 -12.04 11.50
C ASP A 301 -21.60 -12.94 10.26
N GLU A 302 -22.18 -14.14 10.29
CA GLU A 302 -22.11 -15.09 9.17
C GLU A 302 -22.80 -14.56 7.89
N ALA A 303 -23.83 -13.69 8.02
CA ALA A 303 -24.49 -13.10 6.87
C ALA A 303 -23.58 -12.08 6.16
N ALA A 304 -22.71 -11.38 6.89
CA ALA A 304 -21.65 -10.54 6.33
C ALA A 304 -20.58 -11.38 5.61
N ILE A 305 -20.18 -12.53 6.16
CA ILE A 305 -19.27 -13.48 5.49
C ILE A 305 -19.88 -13.98 4.18
N GLN A 306 -21.13 -14.41 4.22
CA GLN A 306 -21.88 -14.82 3.03
C GLN A 306 -21.92 -13.67 2.00
N ARG A 307 -22.25 -12.44 2.42
CA ARG A 307 -22.29 -11.27 1.54
C ARG A 307 -20.94 -11.00 0.90
N ALA A 308 -19.84 -11.11 1.65
CA ALA A 308 -18.49 -10.92 1.14
C ALA A 308 -18.10 -11.95 0.06
N CYS A 309 -18.45 -13.24 0.24
CA CYS A 309 -18.31 -14.25 -0.81
C CYS A 309 -19.07 -13.85 -2.08
N GLU A 310 -20.34 -13.48 -1.91
CA GLU A 310 -21.25 -13.19 -3.02
C GLU A 310 -20.87 -11.91 -3.77
N GLU A 311 -20.50 -10.84 -3.07
CA GLU A 311 -20.13 -9.56 -3.68
C GLU A 311 -18.82 -9.68 -4.47
N THR A 312 -17.84 -10.44 -3.95
CA THR A 312 -16.59 -10.71 -4.69
C THR A 312 -16.85 -11.55 -5.94
N ALA A 313 -17.68 -12.60 -5.85
CA ALA A 313 -18.07 -13.41 -7.00
C ALA A 313 -18.81 -12.58 -8.07
N LYS A 314 -19.81 -11.79 -7.67
CA LYS A 314 -20.53 -10.87 -8.57
C LYS A 314 -19.59 -9.84 -9.19
N PHE A 315 -18.62 -9.34 -8.44
CA PHE A 315 -17.62 -8.40 -8.94
C PHE A 315 -16.79 -9.03 -10.06
N PHE A 316 -16.26 -10.25 -9.89
CA PHE A 316 -15.51 -10.95 -10.93
C PHE A 316 -16.34 -11.17 -12.18
N VAL A 317 -17.57 -11.64 -12.05
CA VAL A 317 -18.46 -11.87 -13.20
C VAL A 317 -18.84 -10.57 -13.90
N ARG A 318 -19.28 -9.54 -13.15
CA ARG A 318 -19.66 -8.24 -13.71
C ARG A 318 -18.50 -7.56 -14.44
N ARG A 319 -17.28 -7.68 -13.93
CA ARG A 319 -16.08 -7.08 -14.53
C ARG A 319 -15.33 -8.04 -15.47
N LYS A 320 -15.87 -9.24 -15.70
CA LYS A 320 -15.30 -10.27 -16.58
C LYS A 320 -13.84 -10.61 -16.26
N LEU A 321 -13.53 -10.72 -14.97
CA LEU A 321 -12.21 -11.07 -14.45
C LEU A 321 -12.13 -12.59 -14.29
N LYS A 322 -11.52 -13.26 -15.27
CA LYS A 322 -11.47 -14.72 -15.36
C LYS A 322 -10.07 -15.32 -15.20
N ASN A 323 -9.00 -14.53 -15.22
CA ASN A 323 -7.61 -15.02 -14.99
C ASN A 323 -7.30 -15.18 -13.49
N VAL A 324 -8.31 -15.56 -12.72
CA VAL A 324 -8.28 -15.63 -11.26
C VAL A 324 -8.74 -16.99 -10.77
N PHE A 325 -8.22 -17.39 -9.61
CA PHE A 325 -8.82 -18.44 -8.80
C PHE A 325 -8.80 -18.03 -7.32
N CYS A 326 -9.63 -18.66 -6.51
CA CYS A 326 -9.88 -18.20 -5.15
C CYS A 326 -9.41 -19.15 -4.04
N ASP A 327 -8.75 -18.59 -3.03
CA ASP A 327 -8.62 -19.17 -1.70
C ASP A 327 -9.67 -18.50 -0.80
N ILE A 328 -10.84 -19.12 -0.62
CA ILE A 328 -11.97 -18.46 0.03
C ILE A 328 -11.65 -18.16 1.50
N MET A 329 -11.07 -19.12 2.22
CA MET A 329 -10.66 -18.94 3.61
C MET A 329 -9.26 -19.49 3.79
N HIS A 330 -8.31 -18.59 4.00
CA HIS A 330 -6.95 -18.96 4.32
C HIS A 330 -6.81 -19.36 5.79
N GLU A 331 -6.04 -20.40 6.05
CA GLU A 331 -5.85 -20.97 7.39
C GLU A 331 -7.19 -21.32 8.09
N TYR A 332 -8.08 -22.04 7.40
CA TYR A 332 -9.31 -22.57 8.01
C TYR A 332 -8.98 -23.34 9.31
N ASN A 333 -9.83 -23.17 10.32
CA ASN A 333 -9.67 -23.70 11.68
C ASN A 333 -8.42 -23.20 12.42
N HIS A 334 -7.90 -22.01 12.07
CA HIS A 334 -6.84 -21.37 12.85
C HIS A 334 -7.37 -20.87 14.20
N ALA A 335 -6.58 -21.01 15.26
CA ALA A 335 -6.89 -20.51 16.61
C ALA A 335 -7.13 -18.97 16.72
N ARG A 336 -7.00 -18.23 15.62
CA ARG A 336 -7.14 -16.76 15.53
C ARG A 336 -8.40 -16.35 14.75
N VAL A 337 -9.15 -17.29 14.21
CA VAL A 337 -10.45 -17.00 13.60
C VAL A 337 -11.49 -16.95 14.72
N GLU A 338 -12.51 -16.11 14.59
CA GLU A 338 -13.61 -15.95 15.56
C GLU A 338 -14.89 -16.66 15.12
N HIS A 339 -15.26 -16.55 13.84
CA HIS A 339 -16.56 -17.05 13.38
C HIS A 339 -16.61 -18.58 13.28
N ASP A 340 -17.73 -19.17 13.75
CA ASP A 340 -17.93 -20.63 13.76
C ASP A 340 -17.86 -21.26 12.36
N ILE A 341 -18.27 -20.52 11.33
CA ILE A 341 -18.21 -20.97 9.93
C ILE A 341 -16.77 -21.28 9.47
N PHE A 342 -15.75 -20.77 10.16
CA PHE A 342 -14.33 -21.01 9.87
C PHE A 342 -13.67 -22.05 10.81
N ARG A 343 -14.45 -22.74 11.65
CA ARG A 343 -13.96 -23.66 12.69
C ARG A 343 -14.51 -25.07 12.56
N GLU A 344 -13.77 -26.03 13.09
CA GLU A 344 -14.28 -27.36 13.39
C GLU A 344 -15.21 -27.34 14.62
N PRO A 345 -16.10 -28.34 14.79
CA PRO A 345 -16.35 -29.50 13.92
C PRO A 345 -17.16 -29.17 12.65
N ASN A 346 -17.32 -30.17 11.79
CA ASN A 346 -18.05 -30.11 10.50
C ASN A 346 -17.35 -29.24 9.43
N GLY A 347 -16.02 -29.21 9.45
CA GLY A 347 -15.20 -28.49 8.49
C GLY A 347 -15.55 -28.78 7.03
N PRO A 348 -15.68 -30.05 6.59
CA PRO A 348 -16.05 -30.34 5.21
C PRO A 348 -17.35 -29.68 4.75
N GLU A 349 -18.41 -29.72 5.58
CA GLU A 349 -19.71 -29.14 5.27
C GLU A 349 -19.66 -27.60 5.27
N LYS A 350 -18.96 -27.00 6.23
CA LYS A 350 -18.79 -25.54 6.34
C LYS A 350 -17.96 -24.98 5.18
N LYS A 351 -16.88 -25.66 4.77
CA LYS A 351 -16.08 -25.32 3.58
C LYS A 351 -16.90 -25.44 2.30
N ALA A 352 -17.69 -26.51 2.16
CA ALA A 352 -18.61 -26.67 1.02
C ALA A 352 -19.66 -25.54 0.98
N LYS A 353 -20.18 -25.12 2.13
CA LYS A 353 -21.14 -23.99 2.25
C LYS A 353 -20.54 -22.67 1.78
N LEU A 354 -19.33 -22.33 2.26
CA LEU A 354 -18.59 -21.13 1.84
C LEU A 354 -18.36 -21.11 0.32
N THR A 355 -17.93 -22.25 -0.23
CA THR A 355 -17.69 -22.43 -1.66
C THR A 355 -18.98 -22.30 -2.46
N ALA A 356 -20.08 -22.89 -1.99
CA ALA A 356 -21.39 -22.76 -2.64
C ALA A 356 -21.89 -21.31 -2.69
N TRP A 357 -21.68 -20.50 -1.65
CA TRP A 357 -22.04 -19.08 -1.67
C TRP A 357 -21.31 -18.31 -2.76
N PHE A 358 -20.01 -18.57 -2.93
CA PHE A 358 -19.19 -17.95 -3.97
C PHE A 358 -19.60 -18.45 -5.38
N LYS A 359 -19.61 -19.77 -5.58
CA LYS A 359 -19.89 -20.42 -6.87
C LYS A 359 -21.32 -20.16 -7.38
N ARG A 360 -22.28 -19.82 -6.50
CA ARG A 360 -23.64 -19.40 -6.89
C ARG A 360 -23.64 -18.25 -7.89
N PHE A 361 -22.68 -17.33 -7.78
CA PHE A 361 -22.54 -16.19 -8.69
C PHE A 361 -21.38 -16.32 -9.65
N ALA A 362 -20.33 -17.09 -9.31
CA ALA A 362 -19.16 -17.32 -10.16
C ALA A 362 -18.92 -18.82 -10.40
N PRO A 363 -19.80 -19.51 -11.15
CA PRO A 363 -19.70 -20.96 -11.36
C PRO A 363 -18.47 -21.37 -12.17
N ASP A 364 -17.90 -20.45 -12.96
CA ASP A 364 -16.76 -20.68 -13.84
C ASP A 364 -15.42 -20.21 -13.24
N ILE A 365 -15.39 -19.80 -11.96
CA ILE A 365 -14.15 -19.39 -11.27
C ILE A 365 -13.78 -20.46 -10.24
N GLU A 366 -12.59 -21.03 -10.38
CA GLU A 366 -12.08 -22.08 -9.51
C GLU A 366 -11.90 -21.59 -8.08
N ALA A 367 -12.32 -22.41 -7.11
CA ALA A 367 -12.18 -22.08 -5.71
C ALA A 367 -11.70 -23.27 -4.85
N GLY A 368 -10.94 -22.92 -3.81
CA GLY A 368 -10.46 -23.79 -2.76
C GLY A 368 -10.50 -23.09 -1.40
N ILE A 369 -10.19 -23.84 -0.34
CA ILE A 369 -10.05 -23.34 1.03
C ILE A 369 -8.82 -24.00 1.63
N CYS A 370 -7.87 -23.21 2.09
CA CYS A 370 -6.64 -23.71 2.72
C CYS A 370 -6.84 -23.93 4.23
N PRO A 371 -6.75 -25.17 4.77
CA PRO A 371 -6.67 -25.39 6.20
C PRO A 371 -5.40 -24.81 6.82
N THR A 372 -5.42 -24.53 8.12
CA THR A 372 -4.16 -24.25 8.82
C THR A 372 -3.41 -25.56 9.10
N PHE A 373 -2.09 -25.53 8.90
CA PHE A 373 -1.18 -26.67 9.14
C PHE A 373 -1.22 -27.23 10.58
N LYS A 374 -1.77 -26.46 11.54
CA LYS A 374 -1.86 -26.84 12.95
C LYS A 374 -3.16 -27.54 13.35
N SER A 375 -4.16 -27.58 12.47
CA SER A 375 -5.54 -27.93 12.85
C SER A 375 -5.90 -29.40 12.69
N GLY A 376 -5.11 -30.18 11.94
CA GLY A 376 -5.49 -31.53 11.52
C GLY A 376 -6.71 -31.58 10.60
N THR A 377 -7.25 -30.43 10.19
CA THR A 377 -8.38 -30.34 9.26
C THR A 377 -7.94 -30.83 7.89
N GLY A 378 -8.70 -31.76 7.30
CA GLY A 378 -8.42 -32.28 5.96
C GLY A 378 -8.50 -31.20 4.89
N THR A 379 -7.67 -31.34 3.85
CA THR A 379 -7.63 -30.43 2.69
C THR A 379 -8.82 -30.65 1.75
N SER A 380 -9.26 -31.91 1.60
CA SER A 380 -10.40 -32.25 0.75
C SER A 380 -11.76 -31.92 1.37
N TYR A 381 -12.71 -31.49 0.55
CA TYR A 381 -14.12 -31.29 0.90
C TYR A 381 -15.03 -31.26 -0.34
N PRO A 382 -16.35 -31.48 -0.18
CA PRO A 382 -17.28 -31.47 -1.31
C PRO A 382 -17.31 -30.13 -2.05
N GLY A 383 -17.19 -30.17 -3.38
CA GLY A 383 -17.34 -28.99 -4.24
C GLY A 383 -16.07 -28.13 -4.39
N MET A 384 -14.94 -28.52 -3.82
CA MET A 384 -13.66 -27.86 -4.08
C MET A 384 -13.17 -28.17 -5.51
N GLU A 385 -12.52 -27.21 -6.14
CA GLU A 385 -11.82 -27.40 -7.42
C GLU A 385 -10.31 -27.26 -7.26
N ILE A 386 -9.88 -26.58 -6.19
CA ILE A 386 -8.48 -26.39 -5.83
C ILE A 386 -8.19 -27.08 -4.52
N LEU A 387 -7.16 -27.93 -4.53
CA LEU A 387 -6.59 -28.51 -3.32
C LEU A 387 -5.52 -27.54 -2.79
N ALA A 388 -5.92 -26.70 -1.84
CA ALA A 388 -5.02 -25.74 -1.21
C ALA A 388 -4.27 -26.38 -0.03
N ILE A 389 -2.94 -26.22 -0.01
CA ILE A 389 -2.03 -26.64 1.06
C ILE A 389 -1.18 -25.44 1.50
N GLN A 390 -0.46 -25.59 2.60
CA GLN A 390 0.49 -24.55 3.06
C GLN A 390 1.70 -25.13 3.77
N LYS A 391 2.73 -24.29 3.93
CA LYS A 391 4.00 -24.62 4.57
C LYS A 391 4.67 -25.78 3.85
N ASP A 392 5.18 -26.74 4.61
CA ASP A 392 5.89 -27.92 4.12
C ASP A 392 4.96 -29.14 4.06
N GLU A 393 3.65 -28.92 3.91
CA GLU A 393 2.69 -30.01 3.72
C GLU A 393 3.04 -30.83 2.46
N PRO A 394 2.90 -32.17 2.50
CA PRO A 394 3.18 -33.01 1.35
C PRO A 394 2.30 -32.65 0.15
N ILE A 395 2.87 -32.67 -1.06
CA ILE A 395 2.13 -32.46 -2.31
C ILE A 395 1.29 -33.71 -2.62
N PRO A 396 -0.06 -33.62 -2.63
CA PRO A 396 -0.90 -34.74 -3.04
C PRO A 396 -0.67 -35.11 -4.51
N SER A 397 -0.77 -36.41 -4.83
CA SER A 397 -0.61 -36.91 -6.21
C SER A 397 -1.81 -36.64 -7.12
N ASP A 398 -2.99 -36.46 -6.52
CA ASP A 398 -4.27 -36.28 -7.21
C ASP A 398 -4.82 -34.88 -6.94
N GLY A 399 -5.53 -34.32 -7.91
CA GLY A 399 -6.06 -32.97 -7.85
C GLY A 399 -5.03 -31.93 -8.29
N PHE A 400 -5.53 -30.74 -8.65
CA PHE A 400 -4.70 -29.57 -8.84
C PHE A 400 -4.36 -28.93 -7.49
N VAL A 401 -3.08 -28.93 -7.14
CA VAL A 401 -2.57 -28.55 -5.82
C VAL A 401 -1.98 -27.15 -5.88
N VAL A 402 -2.34 -26.31 -4.92
CA VAL A 402 -1.76 -24.97 -4.76
C VAL A 402 -1.20 -24.84 -3.35
N ASN A 403 0.11 -24.67 -3.22
CA ASN A 403 0.70 -24.23 -1.96
C ASN A 403 0.59 -22.72 -1.86
N VAL A 404 -0.39 -22.26 -1.09
CA VAL A 404 -0.76 -20.84 -1.04
C VAL A 404 0.18 -20.01 -0.18
N GLU A 405 0.96 -20.65 0.70
CA GLU A 405 1.88 -20.01 1.62
C GLU A 405 2.99 -20.98 2.04
N THR A 406 4.13 -20.98 1.34
CA THR A 406 5.28 -21.79 1.75
C THR A 406 5.76 -21.45 3.16
N GLN A 407 6.62 -22.29 3.73
CA GLN A 407 7.25 -21.97 5.00
C GLN A 407 7.93 -20.60 4.90
N ARG A 408 7.65 -19.74 5.89
CA ARG A 408 8.30 -18.43 5.99
C ARG A 408 9.55 -18.62 6.82
N ASN A 409 10.69 -18.36 6.21
CA ASN A 409 11.99 -18.53 6.83
C ASN A 409 12.56 -17.21 7.34
N ASP A 410 12.15 -16.08 6.75
CA ASP A 410 12.46 -14.76 7.29
C ASP A 410 11.40 -14.30 8.31
N ALA A 411 11.84 -13.79 9.46
CA ALA A 411 10.98 -13.08 10.39
C ALA A 411 10.62 -11.69 9.84
N TYR A 412 9.48 -11.12 10.23
CA TYR A 412 9.11 -9.77 9.75
C TYR A 412 10.06 -8.70 10.28
N GLU A 413 10.60 -8.88 11.48
CA GLU A 413 11.61 -8.04 12.13
C GLU A 413 12.96 -8.08 11.41
N ASN A 414 13.17 -9.06 10.53
CA ASN A 414 14.39 -9.23 9.78
C ASN A 414 14.09 -9.70 8.34
N ASP A 415 13.11 -9.06 7.72
CA ASP A 415 12.57 -9.43 6.41
C ASP A 415 13.64 -9.48 5.32
N GLY A 416 13.54 -10.48 4.45
CA GLY A 416 14.46 -10.67 3.34
C GLY A 416 15.88 -11.07 3.72
N LYS A 417 16.15 -11.45 4.98
CA LYS A 417 17.42 -12.08 5.38
C LYS A 417 17.17 -13.52 5.81
N PHE A 418 18.01 -14.42 5.33
CA PHE A 418 17.94 -15.86 5.54
C PHE A 418 19.27 -16.39 6.07
N GLU A 419 19.20 -17.50 6.81
CA GLU A 419 20.38 -18.21 7.29
C GLU A 419 20.95 -19.13 6.19
N ALA A 420 22.26 -19.38 6.23
CA ALA A 420 22.95 -20.08 5.15
C ALA A 420 22.46 -21.53 4.93
N ASP A 421 21.99 -22.19 5.98
CA ASP A 421 21.45 -23.55 5.98
C ASP A 421 20.01 -23.64 5.46
N GLU A 422 19.33 -22.51 5.27
CA GLU A 422 17.98 -22.46 4.69
C GLU A 422 17.98 -22.55 3.16
N PHE A 423 19.05 -22.09 2.49
CA PHE A 423 19.14 -22.12 1.03
C PHE A 423 18.99 -23.53 0.44
N PRO A 424 19.65 -24.58 0.96
CA PRO A 424 19.39 -25.96 0.53
C PRO A 424 17.93 -26.40 0.68
N ILE A 425 17.22 -25.92 1.71
CA ILE A 425 15.81 -26.23 1.94
C ILE A 425 14.94 -25.61 0.84
N PHE A 426 15.19 -24.34 0.50
CA PHE A 426 14.50 -23.67 -0.61
C PHE A 426 14.74 -24.37 -1.93
N LEU A 427 15.99 -24.73 -2.24
CA LEU A 427 16.33 -25.42 -3.48
C LEU A 427 15.58 -26.75 -3.59
N LYS A 428 15.54 -27.54 -2.50
CA LYS A 428 14.80 -28.80 -2.46
C LYS A 428 13.30 -28.59 -2.67
N LEU A 429 12.72 -27.59 -2.00
CA LEU A 429 11.32 -27.21 -2.20
C LEU A 429 11.05 -26.90 -3.68
N PHE A 430 11.89 -26.09 -4.32
CA PHE A 430 11.70 -25.71 -5.71
C PHE A 430 11.85 -26.91 -6.66
N GLU A 431 12.81 -27.80 -6.42
CA GLU A 431 12.96 -29.05 -7.18
C GLU A 431 11.72 -29.95 -7.07
N ASP A 432 11.14 -30.06 -5.87
CA ASP A 432 9.94 -30.87 -5.65
C ASP A 432 8.73 -30.33 -6.43
N TYR A 433 8.53 -29.00 -6.45
CA TYR A 433 7.46 -28.39 -7.27
C TYR A 433 7.76 -28.43 -8.77
N ALA A 434 9.02 -28.35 -9.19
CA ALA A 434 9.38 -28.56 -10.60
C ALA A 434 9.10 -30.00 -11.07
N ALA A 435 9.18 -30.97 -10.16
CA ALA A 435 8.88 -32.38 -10.42
C ALA A 435 7.39 -32.74 -10.29
N ALA A 436 6.55 -31.85 -9.74
CA ALA A 436 5.13 -32.09 -9.48
C ALA A 436 4.22 -31.32 -10.47
N PRO A 437 3.89 -31.89 -11.64
CA PRO A 437 3.15 -31.19 -12.69
C PRO A 437 1.70 -30.84 -12.33
N ASN A 438 1.14 -31.42 -11.26
CA ASN A 438 -0.19 -31.09 -10.73
C ASN A 438 -0.16 -29.97 -9.69
N ALA A 439 1.02 -29.50 -9.29
CA ALA A 439 1.18 -28.59 -8.18
C ALA A 439 1.78 -27.25 -8.61
N CYS A 440 1.41 -26.19 -7.91
CA CYS A 440 2.06 -24.90 -8.01
C CYS A 440 2.31 -24.27 -6.65
N ILE A 441 3.22 -23.30 -6.63
CA ILE A 441 3.74 -22.69 -5.42
C ILE A 441 3.55 -21.18 -5.43
N LEU A 442 3.12 -20.63 -4.31
CA LEU A 442 3.24 -19.21 -3.97
C LEU A 442 4.34 -19.04 -2.93
N PHE A 443 5.55 -18.73 -3.40
CA PHE A 443 6.69 -18.52 -2.51
C PHE A 443 6.39 -17.38 -1.52
N HIS A 444 6.60 -17.66 -0.24
CA HIS A 444 6.26 -16.75 0.84
C HIS A 444 7.51 -16.26 1.56
N SER A 445 7.57 -14.95 1.73
CA SER A 445 8.60 -14.26 2.52
C SER A 445 8.01 -13.02 3.19
N GLY A 446 8.53 -12.69 4.36
CA GLY A 446 8.25 -11.43 5.07
C GLY A 446 8.56 -10.21 4.20
N TRP A 447 9.64 -10.29 3.39
CA TRP A 447 10.03 -9.28 2.40
C TRP A 447 8.87 -8.89 1.47
N CYS A 448 8.14 -9.89 0.95
CA CYS A 448 7.10 -9.68 -0.05
C CYS A 448 5.75 -9.33 0.53
N GLN A 449 5.44 -9.83 1.74
CA GLN A 449 4.11 -9.71 2.32
C GLN A 449 4.01 -8.58 3.33
N GLY A 450 5.00 -8.40 4.19
CA GLY A 450 4.83 -7.58 5.37
C GLY A 450 4.88 -6.09 5.08
N ILE A 451 4.00 -5.35 5.74
CA ILE A 451 3.81 -3.89 5.62
C ILE A 451 4.65 -3.18 6.68
N THR A 452 4.56 -3.64 7.93
CA THR A 452 5.44 -3.22 9.01
C THR A 452 6.54 -4.26 9.13
N ASN A 453 7.67 -4.03 8.46
CA ASN A 453 8.81 -4.94 8.51
C ASN A 453 10.01 -4.26 9.15
N GLY A 454 11.00 -5.04 9.56
CA GLY A 454 12.27 -4.55 10.11
C GLY A 454 13.00 -3.62 9.15
N SER A 455 12.97 -3.88 7.84
CA SER A 455 13.53 -2.99 6.82
C SER A 455 12.76 -1.67 6.68
N GLY A 456 11.48 -1.63 7.07
CA GLY A 456 10.60 -0.47 6.86
C GLY A 456 10.29 -0.17 5.39
N THR A 457 10.61 -1.08 4.47
CA THR A 457 10.44 -0.87 3.01
C THR A 457 9.30 -1.67 2.38
N GLY A 458 8.81 -2.68 3.10
CA GLY A 458 7.81 -3.62 2.62
C GLY A 458 6.40 -3.04 2.46
N PRO A 459 5.49 -3.75 1.75
CA PRO A 459 5.76 -5.02 1.05
C PRO A 459 6.54 -4.80 -0.26
N ASN A 460 7.52 -5.67 -0.50
CA ASN A 460 8.46 -5.58 -1.63
C ASN A 460 8.17 -6.68 -2.66
N PRO A 461 7.51 -6.38 -3.79
CA PRO A 461 7.38 -7.35 -4.88
C PRO A 461 8.72 -7.61 -5.59
N GLU A 462 9.66 -6.67 -5.54
CA GLU A 462 10.95 -6.78 -6.22
C GLU A 462 11.87 -7.81 -5.58
N MET A 463 12.77 -8.37 -6.40
CA MET A 463 13.73 -9.39 -5.97
C MET A 463 14.66 -8.94 -4.83
N GLY A 464 15.05 -7.67 -4.77
CA GLY A 464 16.08 -7.20 -3.83
C GLY A 464 17.45 -7.88 -4.03
N GLY A 465 18.14 -8.11 -2.91
CA GLY A 465 19.37 -8.89 -2.80
C GLY A 465 19.12 -10.40 -2.67
N TYR A 466 20.19 -11.13 -2.39
CA TYR A 466 20.19 -12.59 -2.22
C TYR A 466 19.75 -13.06 -0.82
N GLY A 467 19.58 -12.13 0.10
CA GLY A 467 19.15 -12.35 1.47
C GLY A 467 20.24 -12.89 2.41
N LYS A 468 21.52 -12.73 2.06
CA LYS A 468 22.64 -13.30 2.84
C LYS A 468 23.08 -12.42 4.02
N SER A 469 22.67 -11.16 4.06
CA SER A 469 23.02 -10.21 5.11
C SER A 469 21.98 -9.09 5.20
N GLU A 470 22.14 -8.21 6.18
CA GLU A 470 21.26 -7.04 6.38
C GLU A 470 21.38 -6.00 5.25
N ASP A 471 22.53 -5.95 4.58
CA ASP A 471 22.79 -5.09 3.42
C ASP A 471 22.42 -5.75 2.07
N ASP A 472 22.01 -7.03 2.11
CA ASP A 472 21.68 -7.86 0.93
C ASP A 472 20.25 -8.40 1.00
N ARG A 473 19.31 -7.67 1.65
CA ARG A 473 17.94 -8.16 1.85
C ARG A 473 17.22 -8.40 0.53
N GLY A 474 16.57 -9.56 0.41
CA GLY A 474 15.71 -9.88 -0.72
C GLY A 474 15.56 -11.37 -0.97
N ILE A 475 14.85 -11.68 -2.04
CA ILE A 475 14.51 -13.04 -2.49
C ILE A 475 15.01 -13.31 -3.90
N ARG A 476 16.11 -12.67 -4.32
CA ARG A 476 16.69 -12.82 -5.66
C ARG A 476 16.99 -14.27 -6.02
N PHE A 477 17.38 -15.08 -5.04
CA PHE A 477 17.62 -16.52 -5.24
C PHE A 477 16.38 -17.24 -5.80
N TYR A 478 15.16 -16.87 -5.37
CA TYR A 478 13.92 -17.46 -5.89
C TYR A 478 13.69 -17.04 -7.35
N TYR A 479 13.78 -15.74 -7.64
CA TYR A 479 13.63 -15.19 -9.00
C TYR A 479 14.62 -15.84 -9.98
N GLU A 480 15.90 -15.88 -9.62
CA GLU A 480 16.94 -16.43 -10.49
C GLU A 480 16.83 -17.95 -10.62
N TRP A 481 16.46 -18.66 -9.55
CA TRP A 481 16.22 -20.11 -9.63
C TRP A 481 15.09 -20.45 -10.60
N VAL A 482 13.94 -19.76 -10.52
CA VAL A 482 12.81 -20.01 -11.44
C VAL A 482 13.22 -19.71 -12.88
N ARG A 483 13.90 -18.58 -13.12
CA ARG A 483 14.41 -18.21 -14.44
C ARG A 483 15.32 -19.29 -15.02
N ASP A 484 16.27 -19.78 -14.23
CA ASP A 484 17.35 -20.63 -14.71
C ASP A 484 16.89 -22.10 -14.87
N ASN A 485 15.97 -22.57 -14.02
CA ASN A 485 15.52 -23.96 -14.01
C ASN A 485 14.21 -24.17 -14.78
N VAL A 486 13.31 -23.20 -14.75
CA VAL A 486 11.99 -23.27 -15.41
C VAL A 486 12.01 -22.49 -16.73
N GLY A 487 12.60 -21.28 -16.74
CA GLY A 487 12.69 -20.40 -17.91
C GLY A 487 11.96 -19.07 -17.68
N ARG A 488 12.18 -18.09 -18.56
CA ARG A 488 11.35 -16.86 -18.56
C ARG A 488 9.94 -17.20 -19.04
N TYR A 489 8.92 -16.51 -18.55
CA TYR A 489 7.56 -16.78 -18.98
C TYR A 489 7.21 -15.98 -20.23
N GLU A 490 6.87 -16.68 -21.30
CA GLU A 490 6.30 -16.14 -22.53
C GLU A 490 4.99 -16.87 -22.79
N TYR A 491 3.87 -16.27 -22.39
CA TYR A 491 2.57 -16.93 -22.46
C TYR A 491 2.37 -17.70 -23.79
N PRO A 492 1.98 -18.99 -23.75
CA PRO A 492 1.60 -19.77 -22.56
C PRO A 492 2.73 -20.61 -21.93
N ARG A 493 3.99 -20.41 -22.29
CA ARG A 493 5.10 -21.32 -21.94
C ARG A 493 6.23 -20.64 -21.19
N HIS A 494 6.95 -21.43 -20.40
CA HIS A 494 8.28 -21.04 -19.95
C HIS A 494 9.31 -21.38 -21.03
N VAL A 495 10.16 -20.41 -21.37
CA VAL A 495 11.18 -20.49 -22.42
C VAL A 495 12.55 -20.38 -21.78
N LYS A 496 13.35 -21.44 -21.86
CA LYS A 496 14.75 -21.38 -21.43
C LYS A 496 15.56 -20.53 -22.42
N ALA A 497 16.56 -19.79 -21.94
CA ALA A 497 17.56 -19.22 -22.84
C ALA A 497 18.19 -20.38 -23.63
N GLY A 498 18.26 -20.25 -24.96
CA GLY A 498 18.72 -21.34 -25.84
C GLY A 498 20.03 -21.93 -25.34
N GLY A 499 20.03 -23.25 -25.11
CA GLY A 499 21.21 -24.04 -24.79
C GLY A 499 22.08 -24.31 -26.00
#